data_AF-A0A7J7L6C3-F1
#
_entry.id   AF-A0A7J7L6C3-F1
#
_cell.length_a   1.000
_cell.length_b   1.000
_cell.length_c   1.000
_cell.angle_alpha   90.00
_cell.angle_beta   90.00
_cell.angle_gamma   90.00
#
_symmetry.space_group_name_H-M   'P 1'
#
loop_
_entity.id
_entity.type
_entity.pdbx_description
1 polymer ?
#
loop_
_entity_poly.entity_id
_entity_poly.type
_entity_poly.pdbx_seq_one_letter_code
_entity_poly.pdbx_strand_id
1 'polypeptide(L)'
;MSAKRSVMSTSKKNIKNNKAAKKGVEEITMNNNKNKNKNKGEGREDENPYFFSESSSFKTKVKTSEGSFRILQRFSKRSKLLRGIENYRIAILEMNPNTFAIPNHWDGNVVLYVAKGICVTLF
;
A
#
# COMPACT_ATOMS: atom_id res chain seq x y z
N MET A 1 5.93 -29.83 61.36
CA MET A 1 6.55 -30.43 60.16
C MET A 1 5.75 -30.02 58.93
N SER A 2 6.46 -29.68 57.85
CA SER A 2 6.04 -28.80 56.75
C SER A 2 5.35 -29.52 55.58
N ALA A 3 4.27 -28.93 55.04
CA ALA A 3 3.73 -29.08 53.68
C ALA A 3 2.50 -28.15 53.54
N LYS A 4 2.16 -27.48 52.43
CA LYS A 4 2.68 -27.32 51.07
C LYS A 4 1.91 -26.13 50.44
N ARG A 5 2.64 -25.29 49.69
CA ARG A 5 2.23 -24.57 48.45
C ARG A 5 0.94 -23.72 48.47
N SER A 6 1.12 -22.41 48.66
CA SER A 6 0.11 -21.38 48.42
C SER A 6 0.12 -20.92 46.95
N VAL A 7 -0.99 -21.20 46.26
CA VAL A 7 -1.72 -20.36 45.29
C VAL A 7 -0.88 -19.49 44.33
N MET A 8 -0.27 -20.14 43.34
CA MET A 8 0.28 -19.48 42.15
C MET A 8 -0.49 -19.97 40.90
N SER A 9 -1.79 -19.65 40.78
CA SER A 9 -2.60 -20.13 39.65
C SER A 9 -3.63 -19.16 39.05
N THR A 10 -3.89 -17.98 39.63
CA THR A 10 -5.03 -17.14 39.20
C THR A 10 -4.69 -15.99 38.24
N SER A 11 -3.42 -15.62 38.04
CA SER A 11 -3.08 -14.46 37.18
C SER A 11 -2.87 -14.80 35.69
N LYS A 12 -2.52 -16.06 35.35
CA LYS A 12 -2.25 -16.46 33.95
C LYS A 12 -3.51 -16.70 33.09
N LYS A 13 -4.71 -16.83 33.69
CA LYS A 13 -5.96 -17.05 32.95
C LYS A 13 -6.48 -15.77 32.28
N ASN A 14 -6.27 -14.59 32.87
CA ASN A 14 -6.79 -13.33 32.33
C ASN A 14 -5.99 -12.77 31.14
N ILE A 15 -4.71 -13.13 31.01
CA ILE A 15 -3.85 -12.66 29.90
C ILE A 15 -4.20 -13.40 28.59
N LYS A 16 -4.60 -14.68 28.67
CA LYS A 16 -4.95 -15.48 27.48
C LYS A 16 -6.23 -15.00 26.80
N ASN A 17 -7.23 -14.57 27.58
CA ASN A 17 -8.53 -14.18 27.04
C ASN A 17 -8.47 -12.85 26.25
N ASN A 18 -7.65 -11.89 26.70
CA ASN A 18 -7.46 -10.62 25.98
C ASN A 18 -6.62 -10.77 24.69
N LYS A 19 -5.75 -11.78 24.62
CA LYS A 19 -4.94 -12.04 23.42
C LYS A 19 -5.78 -12.65 22.29
N ALA A 20 -6.79 -13.45 22.61
CA ALA A 20 -7.74 -13.98 21.63
C ALA A 20 -8.68 -12.89 21.09
N ALA A 21 -9.14 -11.97 21.95
CA ALA A 21 -9.98 -10.85 21.55
C ALA A 21 -9.25 -9.86 20.60
N LYS A 22 -7.97 -9.55 20.86
CA LYS A 22 -7.15 -8.72 19.94
C LYS A 22 -6.96 -9.37 18.56
N LYS A 23 -6.76 -10.70 18.53
CA LYS A 23 -6.54 -11.43 17.28
C LYS A 23 -7.78 -11.42 16.37
N GLY A 24 -8.98 -11.51 16.97
CA GLY A 24 -10.25 -11.38 16.24
C GLY A 24 -10.49 -9.97 15.68
N VAL A 25 -10.13 -8.92 16.42
CA VAL A 25 -10.28 -7.52 15.96
C VAL A 25 -9.29 -7.18 14.83
N GLU A 26 -8.07 -7.71 14.88
CA GLU A 26 -7.08 -7.57 13.79
C GLU A 26 -7.53 -8.32 12.52
N GLU A 27 -8.10 -9.53 12.65
CA GLU A 27 -8.68 -10.28 11.51
C GLU A 27 -9.90 -9.56 10.91
N ILE A 28 -10.80 -9.00 11.72
CA ILE A 28 -11.96 -8.23 11.25
C ILE A 28 -11.51 -6.94 10.54
N THR A 29 -10.48 -6.27 11.06
CA THR A 29 -9.93 -5.04 10.46
C THR A 29 -9.21 -5.34 9.14
N MET A 30 -8.50 -6.47 9.03
CA MET A 30 -7.90 -6.93 7.77
C MET A 30 -8.95 -7.38 6.74
N ASN A 31 -10.04 -8.03 7.16
CA ASN A 31 -11.12 -8.45 6.25
C ASN A 31 -11.95 -7.27 5.73
N ASN A 32 -12.20 -6.25 6.55
CA ASN A 32 -12.91 -5.04 6.14
C ASN A 32 -12.12 -4.22 5.09
N ASN A 33 -10.80 -4.29 5.11
CA ASN A 33 -9.95 -3.67 4.07
C ASN A 33 -9.89 -4.48 2.77
N LYS A 34 -10.12 -5.80 2.80
CA LYS A 34 -10.22 -6.62 1.57
C LYS A 34 -11.56 -6.45 0.86
N ASN A 35 -12.65 -6.16 1.58
CA ASN A 35 -14.00 -6.05 1.00
C ASN A 35 -14.40 -4.64 0.53
N LYS A 36 -13.61 -3.58 0.78
CA LYS A 36 -13.87 -2.24 0.23
C LYS A 36 -13.45 -2.03 -1.23
N ASN A 37 -12.85 -3.03 -1.88
CA ASN A 37 -12.38 -2.94 -3.27
C ASN A 37 -13.26 -3.69 -4.28
N LYS A 38 -14.52 -4.01 -3.94
CA LYS A 38 -15.38 -4.82 -4.81
C LYS A 38 -16.67 -4.20 -5.31
N ASN A 39 -17.03 -2.97 -4.94
CA ASN A 39 -18.23 -2.30 -5.51
C ASN A 39 -18.08 -0.77 -5.57
N LYS A 40 -17.50 -0.31 -6.68
CA LYS A 40 -17.81 0.94 -7.41
C LYS A 40 -17.51 0.58 -8.87
N GLY A 41 -18.43 0.06 -9.67
CA GLY A 41 -19.76 0.61 -9.88
C GLY A 41 -19.66 1.81 -10.84
N GLU A 42 -19.34 1.49 -12.10
CA GLU A 42 -19.98 2.08 -13.28
C GLU A 42 -19.95 3.61 -13.41
N GLY A 43 -18.77 4.14 -13.74
CA GLY A 43 -18.67 5.39 -14.49
C GLY A 43 -18.39 5.04 -15.96
N ARG A 44 -19.30 5.40 -16.86
CA ARG A 44 -19.07 5.36 -18.31
C ARG A 44 -18.01 6.40 -18.67
N GLU A 45 -16.73 6.07 -18.50
CA GLU A 45 -15.60 6.82 -19.02
C GLU A 45 -14.48 5.81 -19.30
N ASP A 46 -14.46 5.30 -20.53
CA ASP A 46 -13.30 5.32 -21.42
C ASP A 46 -13.34 4.16 -22.45
N GLU A 47 -13.96 4.38 -23.61
CA GLU A 47 -13.87 3.43 -24.75
C GLU A 47 -12.42 3.22 -25.23
N ASN A 48 -11.52 4.15 -24.93
CA ASN A 48 -10.14 4.10 -25.37
C ASN A 48 -9.24 3.32 -24.36
N PRO A 49 -8.72 2.13 -24.71
CA PRO A 49 -7.85 1.36 -23.83
C PRO A 49 -6.48 1.99 -23.59
N TYR A 50 -6.10 3.02 -24.36
CA TYR A 50 -4.81 3.72 -24.27
C TYR A 50 -4.85 4.98 -23.41
N PHE A 51 -6.03 5.50 -23.10
CA PHE A 51 -6.16 6.64 -22.20
C PHE A 51 -6.02 6.17 -20.75
N PHE A 52 -5.40 6.96 -19.87
CA PHE A 52 -5.32 6.66 -18.44
C PHE A 52 -5.53 7.97 -17.68
N SER A 53 -6.72 8.15 -17.11
CA SER A 53 -7.02 9.39 -16.40
C SER A 53 -6.28 9.47 -15.06
N GLU A 54 -5.80 10.67 -14.75
CA GLU A 54 -5.02 10.98 -13.55
C GLU A 54 -5.77 10.60 -12.26
N SER A 55 -7.07 10.83 -12.23
CA SER A 55 -7.93 10.64 -11.05
C SER A 55 -8.23 9.16 -10.74
N SER A 56 -8.35 8.30 -11.76
CA SER A 56 -8.83 6.92 -11.59
C SER A 56 -7.73 5.87 -11.74
N SER A 57 -6.71 6.17 -12.57
CA SER A 57 -5.71 5.17 -12.97
C SER A 57 -4.51 5.12 -12.04
N PHE A 58 -4.21 6.21 -11.34
CA PHE A 58 -3.12 6.27 -10.37
C PHE A 58 -3.57 5.85 -8.98
N LYS A 59 -2.71 5.07 -8.32
CA LYS A 59 -2.88 4.66 -6.93
C LYS A 59 -1.75 5.23 -6.09
N THR A 60 -2.12 6.00 -5.07
CA THR A 60 -1.18 6.51 -4.08
C THR A 60 -0.64 5.36 -3.23
N LYS A 61 0.68 5.20 -3.21
CA LYS A 61 1.39 4.20 -2.39
C LYS A 61 1.93 4.81 -1.10
N VAL A 62 2.41 6.04 -1.19
CA VAL A 62 2.88 6.81 -0.03
C VAL A 62 2.31 8.21 -0.17
N LYS A 63 1.76 8.74 0.93
CA LYS A 63 1.35 10.13 1.05
C LYS A 63 1.85 10.66 2.38
N THR A 64 2.57 11.78 2.33
CA THR A 64 3.04 12.52 3.50
C THR A 64 2.65 13.99 3.34
N SER A 65 2.94 14.82 4.33
CA SER A 65 2.87 16.28 4.18
C SER A 65 3.85 16.80 3.13
N GLU A 66 5.02 16.15 3.03
CA GLU A 66 6.15 16.60 2.21
C GLU A 66 6.21 16.01 0.80
N GLY A 67 5.29 15.12 0.46
CA GLY A 67 5.33 14.51 -0.86
C GLY A 67 4.34 13.36 -1.05
N SER A 68 4.32 12.86 -2.27
CA SER A 68 3.49 11.72 -2.65
C SER A 68 4.20 10.82 -3.65
N PHE A 69 3.94 9.52 -3.52
CA PHE A 69 4.36 8.52 -4.49
C PHE A 69 3.13 7.81 -5.03
N ARG A 70 2.87 7.98 -6.31
CA ARG A 70 1.68 7.49 -7.00
C ARG A 70 2.12 6.56 -8.12
N ILE A 71 1.48 5.40 -8.24
CA ILE A 71 1.82 4.41 -9.27
C ILE A 71 0.59 4.19 -10.17
N LEU A 72 0.80 4.24 -11.47
CA LEU A 72 -0.22 3.89 -12.45
C LEU A 72 -0.61 2.41 -12.30
N GLN A 73 -1.90 2.10 -12.42
CA GLN A 73 -2.35 0.70 -12.48
C GLN A 73 -1.63 -0.08 -13.59
N ARG A 74 -1.57 -1.42 -13.46
CA ARG A 74 -1.01 -2.28 -14.50
C ARG A 74 -1.76 -2.04 -15.82
N PHE A 75 -1.03 -1.93 -16.92
CA PHE A 75 -1.63 -1.76 -18.24
C PHE A 75 -2.57 -2.93 -18.60
N SER A 76 -2.17 -4.16 -18.25
CA SER A 76 -2.96 -5.39 -18.44
C SER A 76 -4.27 -5.42 -17.67
N LYS A 77 -4.42 -4.60 -16.61
CA LYS A 77 -5.65 -4.53 -15.82
C LYS A 77 -6.79 -3.86 -16.58
N ARG A 78 -6.46 -2.90 -17.44
CA ARG A 78 -7.43 -2.13 -18.22
C ARG A 78 -7.76 -2.80 -19.55
N SER A 79 -6.74 -3.31 -20.24
CA SER A 79 -6.93 -4.03 -21.52
C SER A 79 -5.87 -5.10 -21.74
N LYS A 80 -6.29 -6.22 -22.34
CA LYS A 80 -5.38 -7.31 -22.76
C LYS A 80 -4.43 -6.91 -23.88
N LEU A 81 -4.76 -5.86 -24.65
CA LEU A 81 -3.93 -5.37 -25.76
C LEU A 81 -2.55 -4.89 -25.29
N LEU A 82 -2.48 -4.37 -24.06
CA LEU A 82 -1.24 -3.83 -23.50
C LEU A 82 -0.43 -4.86 -22.71
N ARG A 83 -0.69 -6.16 -22.91
CA ARG A 83 0.07 -7.24 -22.25
C ARG A 83 1.56 -7.22 -22.61
N GLY A 84 1.91 -6.78 -23.83
CA GLY A 84 3.30 -6.67 -24.27
C GLY A 84 4.15 -5.71 -23.42
N ILE A 85 3.51 -4.77 -22.71
CA ILE A 85 4.18 -3.80 -21.83
C ILE A 85 3.81 -4.01 -20.35
N GLU A 86 3.29 -5.19 -19.97
CA GLU A 86 2.83 -5.45 -18.60
C GLU A 86 3.94 -5.32 -17.54
N ASN A 87 5.19 -5.59 -17.93
CA ASN A 87 6.36 -5.51 -17.05
C ASN A 87 6.84 -4.08 -16.80
N TYR A 88 6.35 -3.09 -17.57
CA TYR A 88 6.69 -1.69 -17.37
C TYR A 88 5.69 -1.03 -16.42
N ARG A 89 6.21 -0.23 -15.48
CA ARG A 89 5.41 0.52 -14.51
C ARG A 89 5.74 2.00 -14.59
N ILE A 90 4.71 2.83 -14.58
CA ILE A 90 4.84 4.28 -14.46
C ILE A 90 4.52 4.68 -13.04
N ALA A 91 5.38 5.51 -12.46
CA ALA A 91 5.17 6.11 -11.16
C ALA A 91 5.52 7.61 -11.21
N ILE A 92 4.82 8.38 -10.38
CA ILE A 92 5.03 9.81 -10.19
C ILE A 92 5.48 9.99 -8.74
N LEU A 93 6.64 10.61 -8.57
CA LEU A 93 7.16 11.04 -7.28
C LEU A 93 7.09 12.58 -7.24
N GLU A 94 6.35 13.09 -6.27
CA GLU A 94 6.25 14.52 -5.99
C GLU A 94 6.83 14.78 -4.60
N MET A 95 7.70 15.78 -4.50
CA MET A 95 8.34 16.17 -3.26
C MET A 95 8.31 17.68 -3.14
N ASN A 96 8.05 18.16 -1.93
CA ASN A 96 8.20 19.56 -1.59
C ASN A 96 9.70 19.94 -1.58
N PRO A 97 10.03 21.24 -1.72
CA PRO A 97 11.39 21.71 -1.52
C PRO A 97 11.98 21.26 -0.18
N ASN A 98 13.31 21.07 -0.11
CA ASN A 98 14.05 20.69 1.10
C ASN A 98 13.60 19.36 1.76
N THR A 99 13.03 18.45 0.97
CA THR A 99 12.60 17.12 1.43
C THR A 99 13.55 16.04 0.89
N PHE A 100 13.73 14.95 1.64
CA PHE A 100 14.47 13.77 1.18
C PHE A 100 13.58 12.52 1.16
N ALA A 101 13.85 11.62 0.21
CA ALA A 101 13.25 10.29 0.18
C ALA A 101 14.18 9.31 0.91
N ILE A 102 13.61 8.44 1.75
CA ILE A 102 14.38 7.42 2.47
C ILE A 102 14.93 6.41 1.45
N PRO A 103 16.21 6.01 1.55
CA PRO A 103 16.78 4.97 0.69
C PRO A 103 15.92 3.70 0.67
N ASN A 104 15.61 3.22 -0.52
CA ASN A 104 14.80 2.02 -0.72
C ASN A 104 15.24 1.29 -1.98
N HIS A 105 15.15 -0.03 -1.97
CA HIS A 105 15.39 -0.84 -3.16
C HIS A 105 14.06 -1.13 -3.84
N TRP A 106 14.05 -1.10 -5.18
CA TRP A 106 12.93 -1.57 -5.97
C TRP A 106 13.36 -2.82 -6.74
N ASP A 107 12.46 -3.81 -6.79
CA ASP A 107 12.65 -5.02 -7.58
C ASP A 107 12.33 -4.73 -9.06
N GLY A 108 13.25 -4.03 -9.72
CA GLY A 108 13.15 -3.67 -11.13
C GLY A 108 14.12 -2.56 -11.55
N ASN A 109 14.38 -2.47 -12.86
CA ASN A 109 15.15 -1.38 -13.43
C ASN A 109 14.32 -0.10 -13.53
N VAL A 110 14.96 1.05 -13.31
CA VAL A 110 14.29 2.34 -13.23
C VAL A 110 14.94 3.33 -14.19
N VAL A 111 14.10 4.07 -14.91
CA VAL A 111 14.49 5.27 -15.64
C VAL A 111 13.75 6.44 -15.00
N LEU A 112 14.49 7.46 -14.56
CA LEU A 112 13.92 8.67 -13.95
C LEU A 112 13.88 9.82 -14.94
N TYR A 113 12.79 10.58 -14.92
CA TYR A 113 12.62 11.80 -15.70
C TYR A 113 12.15 12.93 -14.77
N VAL A 114 12.90 14.03 -14.72
CA VAL A 114 12.57 15.19 -13.89
C VAL A 114 11.64 16.10 -14.70
N ALA A 115 10.34 16.01 -14.43
CA ALA A 115 9.34 16.84 -15.11
C ALA A 115 9.32 18.30 -14.62
N LYS A 116 9.70 18.56 -13.37
CA LYS A 116 9.73 19.90 -12.76
C LYS A 116 10.76 19.98 -11.63
N GLY A 117 11.47 21.10 -11.57
CA GLY A 117 12.44 21.38 -10.50
C GLY A 117 13.79 20.69 -10.73
N ILE A 118 14.55 20.54 -9.65
CA ILE A 118 15.86 19.88 -9.63
C ILE A 118 15.85 18.92 -8.44
N CYS A 119 16.40 17.73 -8.62
CA CYS A 119 16.65 16.80 -7.54
C CYS A 119 18.05 16.20 -7.65
N VAL A 120 18.57 15.75 -6.51
CA VAL A 120 19.79 14.95 -6.44
C VAL A 120 19.36 13.52 -6.14
N THR A 121 19.83 12.57 -6.95
CA THR A 121 19.52 11.15 -6.76
C THR A 121 20.79 10.39 -6.41
N LEU A 122 20.68 9.49 -5.43
CA LEU A 122 21.74 8.57 -5.03
C LEU A 122 21.25 7.15 -5.36
N PHE A 123 22.02 6.40 -6.15
CA PHE A 123 21.73 5.02 -6.57
C PHE A 123 22.78 4.07 -6.00
#